data_AF-A0A3A8EVS9-F1
#
_entry.id   AF-A0A3A8EVS9-F1
#
_cell.length_a   1.000
_cell.length_b   1.000
_cell.length_c   1.000
_cell.angle_alpha   90.00
_cell.angle_beta   90.00
_cell.angle_gamma   90.00
#
_symmetry.space_group_name_H-M   'P 1'
#
loop_
_entity.id
_entity.type
_entity.pdbx_description
1 polymer ?
#
loop_
_entity_poly.entity_id
_entity_poly.type
_entity_poly.pdbx_seq_one_letter_code
_entity_poly.pdbx_strand_id
1 'polypeptide(L)'
;MINLDSQEVLHWINVYAFTFSILILSLAINCTFFIKDKVNRILSIIVFVTIICFLLNYNIFGLSRLGYEQQYPLESFINLGFEKNIFFGIVPFSISLIALIILIARLIYKRKNNI
;
A
#
# COMPACT_ATOMS: atom_id res chain seq x y z
N MET A 1 -19.57 -2.96 23.76
CA MET A 1 -19.18 -2.02 22.68
C MET A 1 -17.70 -1.75 22.87
N ILE A 2 -16.84 -2.09 21.90
CA ILE A 2 -15.41 -1.76 21.99
C ILE A 2 -15.29 -0.24 21.84
N ASN A 3 -14.71 0.42 22.82
CA ASN A 3 -14.43 1.85 22.71
C ASN A 3 -13.19 2.03 21.81
N LEU A 4 -13.45 2.30 20.53
CA LEU A 4 -12.41 2.50 19.52
C LEU A 4 -11.49 3.70 19.81
N ASP A 5 -11.94 4.63 20.66
CA ASP A 5 -11.19 5.82 21.06
C ASP A 5 -10.35 5.59 22.33
N SER A 6 -10.42 4.40 22.93
CA SER A 6 -9.54 4.06 24.05
C SER A 6 -8.08 4.01 23.60
N GLN A 7 -7.16 4.48 24.45
CA GLN A 7 -5.73 4.50 24.15
C GLN A 7 -5.17 3.10 23.83
N GLU A 8 -5.71 2.06 24.48
CA GLU A 8 -5.33 0.67 24.23
C GLU A 8 -5.71 0.23 22.81
N VAL A 9 -6.94 0.49 22.38
CA VAL A 9 -7.39 0.12 21.02
C VAL A 9 -6.62 0.92 19.97
N LEU A 10 -6.38 2.21 20.21
CA LEU A 10 -5.58 3.04 19.32
C LEU A 10 -4.14 2.54 19.17
N HIS A 11 -3.52 2.07 20.26
CA HIS A 11 -2.20 1.45 20.22
C HIS A 11 -2.20 0.22 19.31
N TRP A 12 -3.18 -0.68 19.47
CA TRP A 12 -3.29 -1.87 18.63
C TRP A 12 -3.57 -1.55 17.16
N ILE A 13 -4.40 -0.54 16.87
CA ILE A 13 -4.62 -0.05 15.50
C ILE A 13 -3.28 0.37 14.87
N ASN A 14 -2.43 1.10 15.61
CA ASN A 14 -1.13 1.55 15.10
C ASN A 14 -0.16 0.38 14.89
N VAL A 15 -0.17 -0.64 15.77
CA VAL A 15 0.61 -1.86 15.59
C VAL A 15 0.20 -2.61 14.31
N TYR A 16 -1.12 -2.69 14.06
CA TYR A 16 -1.64 -3.28 12.83
C TYR A 16 -1.23 -2.47 11.60
N ALA A 17 -1.33 -1.14 11.65
CA ALA A 17 -0.90 -0.26 10.56
C ALA A 17 0.59 -0.43 10.22
N PHE A 18 1.45 -0.54 11.23
CA PHE A 18 2.86 -0.82 11.05
C PHE A 18 3.10 -2.19 10.42
N THR A 19 2.38 -3.21 10.89
CA THR A 19 2.46 -4.56 10.34
C THR A 19 2.05 -4.61 8.87
N PHE A 20 0.93 -3.97 8.51
CA PHE A 20 0.50 -3.85 7.11
C PHE A 20 1.55 -3.16 6.25
N SER A 21 2.16 -2.08 6.76
CA SER A 21 3.22 -1.36 6.06
C SER A 21 4.41 -2.27 5.72
N ILE A 22 4.89 -3.06 6.70
CA ILE A 22 5.99 -4.01 6.47
C ILE A 22 5.59 -5.08 5.45
N LEU A 23 4.41 -5.67 5.59
CA LEU A 23 3.94 -6.74 4.72
C LEU A 23 3.79 -6.27 3.27
N ILE A 24 3.19 -5.09 3.05
CA ILE A 24 3.01 -4.50 1.72
C ILE A 24 4.37 -4.20 1.09
N LEU A 25 5.30 -3.62 1.85
CA LEU A 25 6.64 -3.33 1.35
C LEU A 25 7.42 -4.62 1.03
N SER A 26 7.34 -5.63 1.89
CA SER A 26 7.97 -6.93 1.69
C SER A 26 7.47 -7.61 0.41
N LEU A 27 6.15 -7.59 0.20
CA LEU A 27 5.53 -8.14 -1.00
C LEU A 27 5.98 -7.37 -2.26
N ALA A 28 5.98 -6.04 -2.21
CA ALA A 28 6.43 -5.21 -3.33
C ALA A 28 7.91 -5.47 -3.71
N ILE A 29 8.78 -5.63 -2.71
CA ILE A 29 10.20 -5.99 -2.92
C ILE A 29 10.31 -7.36 -3.59
N ASN A 30 9.57 -8.36 -3.11
CA ASN A 30 9.58 -9.71 -3.69
C ASN A 30 9.07 -9.70 -5.15
N CYS A 31 7.98 -8.98 -5.43
CA CYS A 31 7.43 -8.86 -6.78
C CYS A 31 8.35 -8.14 -7.77
N THR A 32 9.34 -7.36 -7.30
CA THR A 32 10.23 -6.57 -8.16
C THR A 32 11.68 -7.04 -8.14
N PHE A 33 11.99 -8.11 -7.40
CA PHE A 33 13.34 -8.60 -7.16
C PHE A 33 14.10 -8.95 -8.46
N PHE A 34 13.39 -9.39 -9.50
CA PHE A 34 13.99 -9.78 -10.78
C PHE A 34 14.52 -8.59 -11.62
N ILE A 35 14.17 -7.35 -11.28
CA ILE A 35 14.60 -6.16 -12.03
C ILE A 35 16.06 -5.85 -11.71
N LYS A 36 16.99 -6.06 -12.66
CA LYS A 36 18.43 -5.86 -12.43
C LYS A 36 18.85 -4.41 -12.20
N ASP A 37 18.21 -3.47 -12.89
CA ASP A 37 18.51 -2.03 -12.77
C ASP A 37 18.00 -1.50 -11.42
N LYS A 38 18.91 -1.02 -10.57
CA LYS A 38 18.59 -0.59 -9.20
C LYS A 38 17.56 0.54 -9.17
N VAL A 39 17.63 1.48 -10.12
CA VAL A 39 16.72 2.63 -10.14
C VAL A 39 15.34 2.20 -10.63
N ASN A 40 15.27 1.39 -11.69
CA ASN A 40 14.00 0.83 -12.14
C ASN A 40 13.37 -0.06 -11.07
N ARG A 41 14.18 -0.82 -10.32
CA ARG A 41 13.69 -1.64 -9.21
C ARG A 41 13.03 -0.77 -8.13
N ILE A 42 13.68 0.31 -7.68
CA ILE A 42 13.10 1.21 -6.67
C ILE A 42 11.81 1.85 -7.16
N LEU A 43 11.80 2.38 -8.40
CA LEU A 43 10.61 2.96 -9.00
C LEU A 43 9.48 1.94 -9.10
N SER A 44 9.79 0.70 -9.50
CA SER A 44 8.82 -0.38 -9.54
C SER A 44 8.31 -0.77 -8.15
N ILE A 45 9.15 -0.79 -7.10
CA ILE A 45 8.70 -1.04 -5.73
C ILE A 45 7.64 -0.01 -5.32
N ILE A 46 7.90 1.27 -5.56
CA ILE A 46 6.96 2.36 -5.22
C ILE A 46 5.62 2.16 -5.95
N VAL A 47 5.67 1.80 -7.24
CA VAL A 47 4.47 1.52 -8.03
C VAL A 47 3.72 0.30 -7.50
N PHE A 48 4.44 -0.80 -7.24
CA PHE A 48 3.86 -2.05 -6.74
C PHE A 48 3.22 -1.91 -5.37
N VAL A 49 3.81 -1.13 -4.46
CA VAL A 49 3.23 -0.83 -3.15
C VAL A 49 1.82 -0.26 -3.30
N THR A 50 1.63 0.73 -4.19
CA THR A 50 0.32 1.33 -4.43
C THR A 50 -0.66 0.36 -5.10
N ILE A 51 -0.19 -0.46 -6.04
CA ILE A 51 -1.01 -1.51 -6.66
C ILE A 51 -1.48 -2.52 -5.60
N ILE A 52 -0.59 -2.97 -4.73
CA ILE A 52 -0.91 -3.89 -3.63
C ILE A 52 -1.93 -3.23 -2.69
N CYS A 53 -1.69 -2.00 -2.24
CA CYS A 53 -2.65 -1.26 -1.41
C CYS A 53 -4.02 -1.18 -2.06
N PHE A 54 -4.08 -0.86 -3.37
CA PHE A 54 -5.32 -0.78 -4.11
C PHE A 54 -6.04 -2.14 -4.18
N LEU A 55 -5.31 -3.21 -4.48
CA LEU A 55 -5.87 -4.57 -4.54
C LEU A 55 -6.37 -5.05 -3.18
N LEU A 56 -5.62 -4.80 -2.10
CA LEU A 56 -6.03 -5.13 -0.74
C LEU A 56 -7.29 -4.35 -0.35
N ASN A 57 -7.32 -3.04 -0.60
CA ASN A 57 -8.46 -2.18 -0.31
C ASN A 57 -9.73 -2.62 -1.06
N TYR A 58 -9.61 -2.89 -2.36
CA TYR A 58 -10.75 -3.20 -3.21
C TYR A 58 -11.25 -4.64 -3.03
N ASN A 59 -10.35 -5.63 -3.03
CA ASN A 59 -10.75 -7.04 -3.04
C ASN A 59 -10.92 -7.65 -1.64
N ILE A 60 -10.04 -7.32 -0.70
CA ILE A 60 -10.00 -7.98 0.61
C ILE A 60 -10.77 -7.18 1.64
N PHE A 61 -10.53 -5.88 1.70
CA PHE A 61 -11.18 -5.00 2.67
C PHE A 61 -12.52 -4.42 2.17
N GLY A 62 -12.96 -4.76 0.95
CA GLY A 62 -14.28 -4.37 0.44
C GLY A 62 -15.43 -4.88 1.31
N LEU A 63 -15.33 -6.11 1.84
CA LEU A 63 -16.31 -6.70 2.76
C LEU A 63 -16.20 -6.12 4.18
N SER A 64 -14.99 -5.90 4.69
CA SER A 64 -14.81 -5.26 5.99
C SER A 64 -15.26 -3.80 5.98
N ARG A 65 -15.25 -3.12 4.83
CA ARG A 65 -15.76 -1.76 4.67
C ARG A 65 -17.28 -1.68 4.83
N LEU A 66 -18.02 -2.68 4.34
CA LEU A 66 -19.45 -2.81 4.61
C LEU A 66 -19.72 -3.02 6.12
N GLY A 67 -18.90 -3.84 6.78
CA GLY A 67 -18.99 -4.04 8.23
C GLY A 67 -18.59 -2.80 9.05
N TYR A 68 -17.64 -2.00 8.55
CA TYR A 68 -17.25 -0.71 9.12
C TYR A 68 -18.38 0.32 9.07
N GLU A 69 -19.09 0.42 7.94
CA GLU A 69 -20.28 1.28 7.81
C GLU A 69 -21.41 0.85 8.75
N GLN A 70 -21.48 -0.45 9.08
CA GLN A 70 -22.41 -1.03 10.04
C GLN A 70 -21.89 -0.98 11.50
N GLN A 71 -20.74 -0.33 11.74
CA GLN A 71 -20.10 -0.17 13.04
C GLN A 71 -19.79 -1.50 13.76
N TYR A 72 -19.57 -2.58 13.02
CA TYR A 72 -19.10 -3.82 13.65
C TYR A 72 -17.66 -3.64 14.14
N PRO A 73 -17.36 -4.00 15.40
CA PRO A 73 -16.16 -3.54 16.07
C PRO A 73 -14.87 -4.17 15.53
N LEU A 74 -14.92 -5.42 15.05
CA LEU A 74 -13.73 -6.11 14.53
C LEU A 74 -13.36 -5.60 13.13
N GLU A 75 -14.36 -5.46 12.27
CA GLU A 75 -14.27 -4.96 10.91
C GLU A 75 -13.79 -3.51 10.91
N SER A 76 -14.31 -2.71 11.84
CA SER A 76 -13.86 -1.34 12.06
C SER A 76 -12.41 -1.27 12.50
N PHE A 77 -12.00 -2.12 13.43
CA PHE A 77 -10.62 -2.20 13.90
C PHE A 77 -9.65 -2.55 12.75
N ILE A 78 -9.98 -3.56 11.94
CA ILE A 78 -9.15 -4.00 10.81
C ILE A 78 -9.07 -2.90 9.75
N ASN A 79 -10.20 -2.28 9.40
CA ASN A 79 -10.22 -1.25 8.37
C ASN A 79 -9.42 -0.01 8.80
N LEU A 80 -9.58 0.44 10.05
CA LEU A 80 -8.79 1.54 10.62
C LEU A 80 -7.29 1.23 10.67
N GLY A 81 -6.93 -0.01 11.01
CA GLY A 81 -5.53 -0.46 10.98
C GLY A 81 -4.96 -0.42 9.56
N PHE A 82 -5.73 -0.85 8.57
CA PHE A 82 -5.29 -0.78 7.17
C PHE A 82 -5.21 0.67 6.66
N GLU A 83 -6.21 1.52 6.90
CA GLU A 83 -6.22 2.91 6.44
C GLU A 83 -5.10 3.77 7.05
N LYS A 84 -4.59 3.40 8.23
CA LYS A 84 -3.45 4.07 8.87
C LYS A 84 -2.07 3.58 8.40
N ASN A 85 -2.00 2.62 7.48
CA ASN A 85 -0.72 2.18 6.94
C ASN A 85 -0.02 3.33 6.18
N ILE A 86 1.32 3.33 6.13
CA ILE A 86 2.11 4.45 5.58
C ILE A 86 1.94 4.66 4.06
N PHE A 87 1.37 3.67 3.38
CA PHE A 87 1.19 3.64 1.94
C PHE A 87 -0.27 3.88 1.51
N PHE A 88 -1.15 4.18 2.46
CA PHE A 88 -2.54 4.49 2.21
C PHE A 88 -2.75 6.00 2.01
N GLY A 89 -3.73 6.36 1.18
CA GLY A 89 -4.12 7.75 0.93
C GLY A 89 -3.53 8.38 -0.33
N ILE A 90 -3.84 9.68 -0.49
CA ILE A 90 -3.57 10.41 -1.73
C ILE A 90 -2.09 10.72 -1.94
N VAL A 91 -1.32 10.88 -0.85
CA VAL A 91 0.11 11.23 -0.93
C VAL A 91 0.92 10.07 -1.49
N PRO A 92 0.86 8.83 -0.95
CA PRO A 92 1.53 7.68 -1.55
C PRO A 92 1.08 7.41 -2.99
N PHE A 93 -0.22 7.60 -3.28
CA PHE A 93 -0.75 7.44 -4.63
C PHE A 93 -0.13 8.42 -5.63
N SER A 94 -0.02 9.70 -5.26
CA SER A 94 0.59 10.74 -6.11
C SER A 94 2.08 10.47 -6.36
N ILE A 95 2.82 10.05 -5.32
CA ILE A 95 4.24 9.68 -5.45
C ILE A 95 4.40 8.50 -6.42
N SER A 96 3.52 7.52 -6.33
CA SER A 96 3.50 6.35 -7.21
C SER A 96 3.20 6.68 -8.67
N LEU A 97 2.27 7.62 -8.90
CA LEU A 97 1.96 8.09 -10.25
C LEU A 97 3.17 8.80 -10.88
N ILE A 98 3.88 9.64 -10.12
CA ILE A 98 5.13 10.27 -10.57
C ILE A 98 6.20 9.21 -10.85
N ALA A 99 6.37 8.22 -9.96
CA ALA A 99 7.32 7.13 -10.14
C ALA A 99 7.02 6.30 -11.39
N LEU A 100 5.74 6.06 -11.70
CA LEU A 100 5.31 5.36 -12.91
C LEU A 100 5.68 6.13 -14.19
N ILE A 101 5.43 7.45 -14.22
CA ILE A 101 5.80 8.29 -15.37
C ILE A 101 7.31 8.24 -15.61
N ILE A 102 8.11 8.39 -14.55
CA ILE A 102 9.58 8.33 -14.64
C ILE A 102 10.04 6.94 -15.13
N LEU A 103 9.43 5.86 -14.61
CA LEU A 103 9.75 4.50 -15.02
C LEU A 103 9.47 4.28 -16.52
N ILE A 104 8.30 4.71 -17.01
CA ILE A 104 7.92 4.60 -18.42
C ILE A 104 8.89 5.40 -19.30
N ALA A 105 9.19 6.66 -18.93
CA ALA A 105 10.13 7.50 -19.67
C ALA A 105 11.53 6.85 -19.77
N ARG A 106 12.05 6.30 -18.67
CA ARG A 106 13.33 5.58 -18.65
C ARG A 106 13.32 4.34 -19.53
N LEU A 107 12.24 3.57 -19.50
CA LEU A 107 12.12 2.36 -20.32
C LEU A 107 12.08 2.69 -21.82
N ILE A 108 11.34 3.74 -22.22
CA ILE A 108 11.30 4.20 -23.61
C ILE A 108 12.67 4.71 -24.06
N TYR A 109 13.35 5.52 -23.25
CA TYR A 109 14.68 6.05 -23.57
C TYR A 109 15.71 4.93 -23.74
N LYS A 110 15.75 3.97 -22.80
CA LYS A 110 16.69 2.84 -22.86
C LYS A 110 16.41 1.93 -24.06
N ARG A 111 15.15 1.79 -24.46
CA ARG A 111 14.79 1.05 -25.69
C ARG A 111 15.26 1.77 -26.95
N LYS A 112 15.13 3.11 -26.99
CA LYS A 112 15.55 3.92 -28.14
C LYS A 112 17.07 3.94 -28.34
N ASN A 113 17.86 3.94 -27.27
CA ASN A 113 19.33 3.91 -27.34
C ASN A 113 19.93 2.51 -27.54
N ASN A 114 19.16 1.44 -27.39
CA ASN A 114 19.61 0.05 -27.62
C ASN A 114 19.17 -0.49 -29.00
N ILE A 115 18.73 0.39 -29.90
CA ILE A 115 18.59 0.17 -31.34
C ILE A 115 19.68 1.00 -32.01
#